data_AF-N8R5S6-F1
#
_entry.id   AF-N8R5S6-F1
#
_cell.length_a   1.000
_cell.length_b   1.000
_cell.length_c   1.000
_cell.angle_alpha   90.00
_cell.angle_beta   90.00
_cell.angle_gamma   90.00
#
_symmetry.space_group_name_H-M   'P 1'
#
loop_
_entity.id
_entity.type
_entity.pdbx_description
1 polymer ?
#
loop_
_entity_poly.entity_id
_entity_poly.type
_entity_poly.pdbx_seq_one_letter_code
_entity_poly.pdbx_strand_id
1 'polypeptide(L)' 'MNTNHQTQILNHLKQGKTLSQAEAIHHFDCFRLSAVVERLRKQGYDIVTHQEPNLNNKGTHARYELKEVQA' A
#
# COMPACT_ATOMS: atom_id res chain seq x y z
N MET A 1 -17.45 -7.13 10.64
CA MET A 1 -17.51 -6.20 9.49
C MET A 1 -16.65 -6.76 8.38
N ASN A 2 -17.21 -6.99 7.18
CA ASN A 2 -16.42 -7.44 6.03
C ASN A 2 -15.66 -6.23 5.47
N THR A 3 -14.48 -5.93 6.04
CA THR A 3 -13.65 -4.82 5.54
C THR A 3 -12.99 -5.26 4.24
N ASN A 4 -13.26 -4.56 3.16
CA ASN A 4 -12.63 -4.86 1.88
C ASN A 4 -11.14 -4.42 1.91
N HIS A 5 -10.34 -4.94 0.98
CA HIS A 5 -8.91 -4.59 0.91
C HIS A 5 -8.67 -3.07 0.87
N GLN A 6 -9.55 -2.28 0.23
CA GLN A 6 -9.41 -0.83 0.20
C GLN A 6 -9.41 -0.22 1.59
N THR A 7 -10.36 -0.59 2.43
CA THR A 7 -10.45 -0.14 3.83
C THR A 7 -9.25 -0.61 4.65
N GLN A 8 -8.86 -1.88 4.50
CA GLN A 8 -7.74 -2.45 5.26
C GLN A 8 -6.41 -1.77 4.92
N ILE A 9 -6.11 -1.61 3.62
CA ILE A 9 -4.89 -0.94 3.15
C ILE A 9 -4.89 0.52 3.57
N LEU A 10 -6.00 1.24 3.37
CA LEU A 10 -6.09 2.64 3.77
C LEU A 10 -5.86 2.82 5.28
N ASN A 11 -6.48 1.99 6.12
CA ASN A 11 -6.30 2.06 7.58
C ASN A 11 -4.86 1.75 7.99
N HIS A 12 -4.18 0.85 7.28
CA HIS A 12 -2.76 0.58 7.52
C HIS A 12 -1.89 1.78 7.17
N LEU A 13 -2.08 2.38 5.99
CA LEU A 13 -1.31 3.54 5.53
C LEU A 13 -1.56 4.79 6.38
N LYS A 14 -2.81 5.01 6.85
CA LYS A 14 -3.16 6.12 7.76
C LYS A 14 -2.44 6.07 9.11
N GLN A 15 -1.87 4.94 9.51
CA GLN A 15 -1.04 4.83 10.71
C GLN A 15 0.41 5.33 10.49
N GLY A 16 0.72 5.91 9.33
CA GLY A 16 2.08 6.28 8.93
C GLY A 16 2.94 5.07 8.56
N LYS A 17 2.34 3.87 8.47
CA LYS A 17 3.04 2.66 8.02
C LYS A 17 3.08 2.63 6.49
N THR A 18 4.11 1.97 5.98
CA THR A 18 4.31 1.74 4.56
C THR A 18 4.06 0.27 4.23
N LEU A 19 3.80 -0.04 2.95
CA LEU A 19 3.42 -1.40 2.57
C LEU A 19 3.94 -1.79 1.19
N SER A 20 4.51 -2.98 1.08
CA SER A 20 4.87 -3.67 -0.15
C SER A 20 3.78 -4.67 -0.57
N GLN A 21 3.84 -5.15 -1.81
CA GLN A 21 2.93 -6.20 -2.29
C GLN A 21 3.05 -7.50 -1.47
N ALA A 22 4.24 -7.86 -0.99
CA ALA A 22 4.45 -9.07 -0.21
C ALA A 22 3.79 -8.97 1.17
N GLU A 23 3.96 -7.84 1.86
CA GLU A 23 3.29 -7.58 3.15
C GLU A 23 1.77 -7.51 2.99
N ALA A 24 1.27 -6.97 1.88
CA ALA A 24 -0.18 -6.91 1.62
C ALA A 24 -0.80 -8.30 1.44
N ILE A 25 -0.07 -9.24 0.84
CA ILE A 25 -0.48 -10.65 0.75
C ILE A 25 -0.49 -11.25 2.16
N HIS A 26 0.62 -11.11 2.89
CA HIS A 26 0.80 -11.75 4.19
C HIS A 26 -0.18 -11.24 5.27
N HIS A 27 -0.50 -9.94 5.28
CA HIS A 27 -1.32 -9.33 6.33
C HIS A 27 -2.81 -9.19 5.98
N PHE A 28 -3.16 -9.15 4.69
CA PHE A 28 -4.51 -8.80 4.25
C PHE A 28 -5.06 -9.68 3.12
N ASP A 29 -4.34 -10.74 2.71
CA ASP A 29 -4.68 -11.56 1.54
C ASP A 29 -4.88 -10.73 0.25
N CYS A 30 -4.20 -9.58 0.16
CA CYS A 30 -4.38 -8.61 -0.92
C CYS A 30 -3.39 -8.84 -2.06
N PHE A 31 -3.74 -9.74 -2.99
CA PHE A 31 -2.91 -10.09 -4.16
C PHE A 31 -2.80 -9.00 -5.24
N ARG A 32 -3.62 -7.95 -5.18
CA ARG A 32 -3.62 -6.84 -6.17
C ARG A 32 -3.49 -5.49 -5.48
N LEU A 33 -2.42 -5.28 -4.71
CA LEU A 33 -2.19 -4.04 -3.96
C LEU A 33 -2.17 -2.82 -4.88
N SER A 34 -1.51 -2.93 -6.05
CA SER A 34 -1.43 -1.85 -7.02
C SER A 34 -2.80 -1.34 -7.49
N ALA A 35 -3.75 -2.25 -7.71
CA ALA A 35 -5.12 -1.89 -8.10
C ALA A 35 -5.90 -1.24 -6.94
N VAL A 36 -5.65 -1.67 -5.70
CA VAL A 36 -6.22 -1.03 -4.51
C VAL A 36 -5.68 0.39 -4.35
N VAL A 37 -4.37 0.57 -4.45
CA VAL A 37 -3.72 1.89 -4.38
C VAL A 37 -4.20 2.81 -5.50
N GLU A 38 -4.34 2.33 -6.73
CA GLU A 38 -4.89 3.11 -7.83
C GLU A 38 -6.29 3.65 -7.52
N ARG A 39 -7.17 2.82 -6.96
CA ARG A 39 -8.52 3.25 -6.57
C ARG A 39 -8.48 4.25 -5.41
N LEU A 40 -7.57 4.10 -4.45
CA LEU A 40 -7.40 5.06 -3.36
C LEU A 40 -6.89 6.41 -3.87
N ARG A 41 -5.94 6.43 -4.81
CA ARG A 41 -5.50 7.67 -5.48
C ARG A 41 -6.66 8.36 -6.20
N LYS A 42 -7.51 7.60 -6.89
CA LYS A 42 -8.74 8.12 -7.52
C LYS A 42 -9.75 8.70 -6.52
N GLN A 43 -9.69 8.29 -5.25
CA GLN A 43 -10.49 8.85 -4.17
C GLN A 43 -9.84 10.10 -3.52
N GLY A 44 -8.66 10.52 -3.98
CA GLY A 44 -7.96 11.72 -3.50
C GLY A 44 -6.90 11.48 -2.44
N TYR A 45 -6.57 10.22 -2.10
CA TYR A 45 -5.48 9.93 -1.18
C TYR A 45 -4.12 10.10 -1.87
N ASP A 46 -3.26 10.96 -1.31
CA ASP A 46 -1.89 11.15 -1.81
C ASP A 46 -0.97 10.01 -1.36
N ILE A 47 -1.00 8.92 -2.13
CA ILE A 47 -0.16 7.73 -1.89
C ILE A 47 1.00 7.75 -2.88
N VAL A 48 2.23 7.87 -2.38
CA VAL A 48 3.45 7.80 -3.19
C VAL A 48 3.94 6.37 -3.32
N THR A 49 4.68 6.11 -4.41
CA THR A 49 5.38 4.85 -4.62
C THR A 49 6.88 5.08 -4.51
N HIS A 50 7.54 4.32 -3.65
CA HIS A 50 8.99 4.20 -3.58
C HIS A 50 9.45 2.92 -4.27
N GLN A 51 10.60 2.98 -4.91
CA GLN A 51 11.27 1.79 -5.42
C GLN A 51 12.18 1.22 -4.32
N GLU A 52 11.88 0.02 -3.85
CA GLU A 52 12.67 -0.69 -2.85
C GLU A 52 13.41 -1.85 -3.52
N PRO A 53 14.74 -1.99 -3.34
CA PRO A 53 15.49 -3.15 -3.83
C PRO A 53 14.85 -4.46 -3.36
N ASN A 54 14.80 -5.44 -4.25
CA ASN A 54 14.38 -6.78 -3.87
C ASN A 54 15.47 -7.50 -3.06
N LEU A 55 15.13 -8.60 -2.41
CA LEU A 55 16.05 -9.35 -1.53
C LEU A 55 17.35 -9.82 -2.21
N ASN A 56 17.33 -10.01 -3.53
CA ASN A 56 18.51 -10.44 -4.30
C ASN A 56 19.24 -9.27 -4.99
N ASN A 57 18.82 -8.03 -4.77
CA ASN A 57 19.33 -6.81 -5.38
C ASN A 57 19.37 -6.80 -6.93
N LYS A 58 18.60 -7.68 -7.60
CA LYS A 58 18.52 -7.74 -9.08
C LYS A 58 17.33 -6.97 -9.66
N GLY A 59 16.66 -6.16 -8.85
CA GLY A 59 15.54 -5.34 -9.26
C GLY A 59 14.92 -4.62 -8.08
N THR A 60 13.85 -3.88 -8.35
CA THR A 60 13.09 -3.15 -7.33
C THR A 60 11.64 -3.58 -7.33
N HIS A 61 10.97 -3.39 -6.20
CA HIS A 61 9.53 -3.54 -6.06
C HIS A 61 8.93 -2.27 -5.46
N ALA A 62 7.61 -2.12 -5.59
CA ALA A 62 6.90 -0.95 -5.10
C ALA A 62 6.68 -1.03 -3.59
N ARG A 63 6.99 0.05 -2.89
CA ARG A 63 6.57 0.31 -1.50
C ARG A 63 5.71 1.57 -1.46
N TYR A 64 4.54 1.47 -0.84
CA TYR A 64 3.54 2.54 -0.83
C TYR A 64 3.52 3.26 0.52
N GLU A 65 3.40 4.58 0.48
CA GLU A 65 3.34 5.48 1.64
C GLU A 65 2.23 6.52 1.42
N LEU A 66 1.45 6.85 2.44
CA LEU A 66 0.50 7.97 2.40
C LEU A 66 1.24 9.24 2.88
N LYS A 67 1.35 10.27 2.03
CA LYS A 67 2.16 11.47 2.27
C LYS A 67 1.62 12.41 3.33
N GLU A 68 0.30 12.54 3.42
CA GLU A 68 -0.33 13.42 4.40
C GLU A 68 -1.32 12.62 5.22
N VAL A 69 -0.94 12.33 6.47
CA VAL A 69 -1.91 12.14 7.54
C VAL A 69 -2.28 13.54 8.00
N GLN A 70 -3.28 14.14 7.36
CA GLN A 70 -3.88 15.36 7.88
C GLN A 70 -4.49 14.97 9.24
N ALA A 71 -3.82 15.40 10.31
CA ALA A 71 -4.22 15.18 11.70
C ALA A 71 -5.44 16.02 12.07
#